data_AF-A0AAJ2E7G7-F1
#
_entry.id   AF-A0AAJ2E7G7-F1
#
_cell.length_a   1.000
_cell.length_b   1.000
_cell.length_c   1.000
_cell.angle_alpha   90.00
_cell.angle_beta   90.00
_cell.angle_gamma   90.00
#
_symmetry.space_group_name_H-M   'P 1'
#
loop_
_entity.id
_entity.type
_entity.pdbx_description
1 polymer ?
#
loop_
_entity_poly.entity_id
_entity_poly.type
_entity_poly.pdbx_seq_one_letter_code
_entity_poly.pdbx_strand_id
1 'polypeptide(L)'
;MSDTTLEHPSVVLDALLAKGGRAHRRTRLKATHEICRRHQASGSRDFSFPTIGRLLEAEGILKGRALYKTQSVDYRELISAWAAYVGPAILQSSKLLASHEYLTRIHDPAIRSVMQAVIAERDKLKAEVNLLKANMQVVVDRRPVGAGNPGPVIVLPTRGGLNTQLTPSEREALEKVVSADYLKRQGLREGTHGEILNEHGRTVFDVGFARAIRKILGT
;
A
#
# COMPACT_ATOMS: atom_id res chain seq x y z
N MET A 1 -3.02 3.88 37.74
CA MET A 1 -1.59 3.60 37.46
C MET A 1 -1.12 2.76 38.62
N SER A 2 -0.97 1.45 38.40
CA SER A 2 -0.59 0.51 39.46
C SER A 2 0.73 -0.10 39.02
N ASP A 3 1.75 0.09 39.86
CA ASP A 3 3.11 -0.42 39.69
C ASP A 3 3.09 -1.86 39.21
N THR A 4 3.69 -2.09 38.04
CA THR A 4 3.93 -3.44 37.52
C THR A 4 5.17 -3.94 38.22
N THR A 5 5.04 -4.30 39.49
CA THR A 5 6.06 -5.07 40.19
C THR A 5 6.30 -6.32 39.35
N LEU A 6 7.56 -6.55 38.99
CA LEU A 6 8.07 -7.65 38.19
C LEU A 6 7.98 -8.97 38.98
N GLU A 7 6.79 -9.28 39.51
CA GLU A 7 6.58 -10.43 40.36
C GLU A 7 6.60 -11.70 39.51
N HIS A 8 7.40 -12.67 39.96
CA HIS A 8 7.52 -13.94 39.28
C HIS A 8 6.13 -14.62 39.22
N PRO A 9 5.73 -15.21 38.07
CA PRO A 9 4.40 -15.81 37.89
C PRO A 9 4.02 -16.93 38.87
N SER A 10 4.97 -17.41 39.67
CA SER A 10 4.69 -18.34 40.79
C SER A 10 3.92 -17.66 41.93
N VAL A 11 4.18 -16.39 42.23
CA VAL A 11 3.46 -15.64 43.28
C VAL A 11 1.99 -15.49 42.90
N VAL A 12 1.73 -15.22 41.62
CA VAL A 12 0.37 -15.17 41.06
C VAL A 12 -0.31 -16.53 41.13
N LEU A 13 0.42 -17.64 40.86
CA LEU A 13 -0.13 -18.98 41.03
C LEU A 13 -0.56 -19.24 42.48
N ASP A 14 0.28 -18.89 43.45
CA ASP A 14 -0.02 -19.11 44.87
C ASP A 14 -1.22 -18.28 45.32
N ALA A 15 -1.32 -17.02 44.89
CA ALA A 15 -2.49 -16.17 45.13
C ALA A 15 -3.77 -16.77 44.53
N LEU A 16 -3.70 -17.32 43.31
CA LEU A 16 -4.84 -17.96 42.65
C LEU A 16 -5.25 -19.29 43.28
N LEU A 17 -4.31 -20.03 43.87
CA LEU A 17 -4.59 -21.24 44.65
C LEU A 17 -5.22 -20.90 46.01
N ALA A 18 -4.79 -19.79 46.63
CA ALA A 18 -5.33 -19.28 47.88
C ALA A 18 -6.79 -18.79 47.78
N LYS A 19 -7.24 -18.31 46.59
CA LYS A 19 -8.66 -18.00 46.30
C LYS A 19 -9.60 -19.21 46.49
N GLY A 20 -9.07 -20.43 46.65
CA GLY A 20 -9.86 -21.62 46.92
C GLY A 20 -10.53 -22.21 45.67
N GLY A 21 -11.52 -23.08 45.89
CA GLY A 21 -12.32 -23.70 44.81
C GLY A 21 -12.05 -25.19 44.53
N ARG A 22 -12.66 -25.70 43.47
CA ARG A 22 -12.72 -27.13 43.10
C ARG A 22 -11.32 -27.72 42.88
N ALA A 23 -11.08 -28.95 43.36
CA ALA A 23 -9.79 -29.65 43.23
C ALA A 23 -9.27 -29.75 41.79
N HIS A 24 -10.18 -29.99 40.85
CA HIS A 24 -9.87 -30.05 39.43
C HIS A 24 -9.41 -28.71 38.83
N ARG A 25 -9.95 -27.57 39.31
CA ARG A 25 -9.48 -26.23 38.90
C ARG A 25 -8.04 -26.01 39.35
N ARG A 26 -7.71 -26.35 40.59
CA ARG A 26 -6.35 -26.21 41.14
C ARG A 26 -5.34 -27.06 40.38
N THR A 27 -5.72 -28.29 40.03
CA THR A 27 -4.89 -29.22 39.24
C THR A 27 -4.60 -28.65 37.86
N ARG A 28 -5.64 -28.16 37.16
CA ARG A 28 -5.47 -27.53 35.84
C ARG A 28 -4.64 -26.26 35.90
N LEU A 29 -4.78 -25.45 36.95
CA LEU A 29 -4.04 -24.20 37.09
C LEU A 29 -2.52 -24.47 37.27
N LYS A 30 -2.17 -25.47 38.08
CA LYS A 30 -0.78 -25.94 38.21
C LYS A 30 -0.23 -26.46 36.87
N ALA A 31 -1.04 -27.22 36.13
CA ALA A 31 -0.66 -27.73 34.81
C ALA A 31 -0.46 -26.59 33.78
N THR A 32 -1.30 -25.56 33.81
CA THR A 32 -1.12 -24.34 33.00
C THR A 32 0.17 -23.62 33.37
N HIS A 33 0.48 -23.48 34.66
CA HIS A 33 1.73 -22.86 35.10
C HIS A 33 2.95 -23.63 34.57
N GLU A 34 2.94 -24.97 34.64
CA GLU A 34 4.05 -25.79 34.16
C GLU A 34 4.23 -25.71 32.65
N ILE A 35 3.14 -25.62 31.87
CA ILE A 35 3.22 -25.38 30.42
C ILE A 35 3.85 -24.03 30.12
N CYS A 36 3.42 -22.98 30.80
CA CYS A 36 4.01 -21.65 30.61
C CYS A 36 5.50 -21.64 30.97
N ARG A 37 5.90 -22.34 32.05
CA ARG A 37 7.30 -22.50 32.44
C ARG A 37 8.12 -23.23 31.37
N ARG A 38 7.64 -24.37 30.86
CA ARG A 38 8.29 -25.13 29.77
C ARG A 38 8.41 -24.31 28.49
N HIS A 39 7.37 -23.54 28.17
CA HIS A 39 7.35 -22.65 27.01
C HIS A 39 8.41 -21.55 27.12
N GLN A 40 8.55 -20.94 28.30
CA GLN A 40 9.62 -19.98 28.57
C GLN A 40 11.01 -20.63 28.49
N ALA A 41 11.19 -21.81 29.09
CA ALA A 41 12.46 -22.55 29.09
C ALA A 41 12.90 -22.95 27.67
N SER A 42 11.93 -23.14 26.77
CA SER A 42 12.17 -23.37 25.34
C SER A 42 12.60 -22.11 24.58
N GLY A 43 12.81 -20.98 25.27
CA GLY A 43 13.23 -19.70 24.71
C GLY A 43 12.12 -18.91 24.01
N SER A 44 10.88 -19.41 24.05
CA SER A 44 9.74 -18.76 23.42
C SER A 44 9.22 -17.62 24.28
N ARG A 45 8.97 -16.47 23.65
CA ARG A 45 8.43 -15.26 24.31
C ARG A 45 6.96 -14.98 23.96
N ASP A 46 6.35 -15.84 23.16
CA ASP A 46 4.94 -15.69 22.76
C ASP A 46 4.00 -16.34 23.78
N PHE A 47 3.53 -15.53 24.73
CA PHE A 47 2.53 -15.90 25.73
C PHE A 47 1.11 -15.46 25.34
N SER A 48 0.82 -15.30 24.06
CA SER A 48 -0.52 -14.97 23.60
C SER A 48 -1.53 -16.10 23.91
N PHE A 49 -2.77 -15.73 24.22
CA PHE A 49 -3.84 -16.70 24.53
C PHE A 49 -4.04 -17.78 23.45
N PRO A 50 -3.96 -17.48 22.12
CA PRO A 50 -4.06 -18.51 21.09
C PRO A 50 -2.89 -19.50 21.10
N THR A 51 -1.67 -19.06 21.43
CA THR A 51 -0.49 -19.92 21.46
C THR A 51 -0.52 -20.83 22.69
N ILE A 52 -0.73 -20.27 23.88
CA ILE A 52 -0.86 -21.07 25.10
C ILE A 52 -2.11 -21.97 25.06
N GLY A 53 -3.21 -21.50 24.46
CA GLY A 53 -4.42 -22.29 24.27
C GLY A 53 -4.19 -23.55 23.43
N ARG A 54 -3.37 -23.47 22.38
CA ARG A 54 -2.97 -24.64 21.58
C ARG A 54 -2.10 -25.61 22.37
N LEU A 55 -1.16 -25.11 23.18
CA LEU A 55 -0.32 -25.95 24.04
C LEU A 55 -1.13 -26.70 25.10
N LEU A 56 -2.09 -26.01 25.72
CA LEU A 56 -3.00 -26.62 26.70
C LEU A 56 -3.92 -27.69 26.08
N GLU A 57 -4.31 -27.49 24.82
CA GLU A 57 -5.16 -28.43 24.09
C GLU A 57 -4.37 -29.67 23.63
N ALA A 58 -3.12 -29.49 23.21
CA ALA A 58 -2.22 -30.59 22.87
C ALA A 58 -1.95 -31.52 24.08
N GLU A 59 -1.86 -30.95 25.27
CA GLU A 59 -1.66 -31.68 26.54
C GLU A 59 -2.98 -32.16 27.16
N GLY A 60 -4.13 -31.93 26.51
CA GLY A 60 -5.44 -32.41 26.96
C GLY A 60 -5.98 -31.75 28.24
N ILE A 61 -5.36 -30.67 28.72
CA ILE A 61 -5.72 -30.01 29.99
C ILE A 61 -7.01 -29.20 29.81
N LEU A 62 -7.05 -28.38 28.76
CA LEU A 62 -8.15 -27.46 28.45
C LEU A 62 -8.24 -27.29 26.93
N LYS A 63 -9.45 -27.20 26.38
CA LYS A 63 -9.64 -26.76 24.99
C LYS A 63 -9.23 -25.30 24.86
N GLY A 64 -8.52 -24.92 23.80
CA GLY A 64 -8.06 -23.53 23.62
C GLY A 64 -9.21 -22.52 23.65
N ARG A 65 -10.37 -22.89 23.09
CA ARG A 65 -11.61 -22.07 23.13
C ARG A 65 -12.17 -21.84 24.53
N ALA A 66 -11.84 -22.70 25.51
CA ALA A 66 -12.33 -22.57 26.88
C ALA A 66 -11.72 -21.35 27.60
N LEU A 67 -10.55 -20.87 27.18
CA LEU A 67 -9.87 -19.70 27.76
C LEU A 67 -10.65 -18.40 27.55
N TYR A 68 -11.54 -18.33 26.56
CA TYR A 68 -12.34 -17.15 26.26
C TYR A 68 -13.65 -17.09 27.06
N LYS A 69 -13.95 -18.12 27.86
CA LYS A 69 -15.19 -18.16 28.65
C LYS A 69 -15.02 -17.35 29.95
N THR A 70 -16.14 -16.84 30.47
CA THR A 70 -16.13 -16.08 31.74
C THR A 70 -15.63 -16.92 32.92
N GLN A 71 -15.81 -18.24 32.89
CA GLN A 71 -15.34 -19.14 33.95
C GLN A 71 -13.83 -19.36 34.01
N SER A 72 -13.05 -18.86 33.04
CA SER A 72 -11.61 -19.07 32.94
C SER A 72 -10.77 -17.82 33.27
N VAL A 73 -11.30 -16.89 34.06
CA VAL A 73 -10.60 -15.65 34.46
C VAL A 73 -9.24 -15.98 35.08
N ASP A 74 -9.17 -16.94 35.99
CA ASP A 74 -7.93 -17.25 36.71
C ASP A 74 -6.83 -17.80 35.81
N TYR A 75 -7.19 -18.57 34.77
CA TYR A 75 -6.22 -19.04 33.79
C TYR A 75 -5.71 -17.89 32.92
N ARG A 76 -6.60 -16.95 32.57
CA ARG A 76 -6.21 -15.75 31.82
C ARG A 76 -5.29 -14.85 32.64
N GLU A 77 -5.61 -14.65 33.91
CA GLU A 77 -4.80 -13.87 34.87
C GLU A 77 -3.40 -14.47 34.98
N LEU A 78 -3.28 -15.80 35.12
CA LEU A 78 -1.99 -16.49 35.13
C LEU A 78 -1.20 -16.32 33.82
N ILE A 79 -1.84 -16.51 32.66
CA ILE A 79 -1.19 -16.35 31.35
C ILE A 79 -0.75 -14.90 31.12
N SER A 80 -1.55 -13.93 31.54
CA SER A 80 -1.21 -12.51 31.48
C SER A 80 -0.03 -12.16 32.39
N ALA A 81 0.06 -12.75 33.59
CA ALA A 81 1.23 -12.59 34.46
C ALA A 81 2.51 -13.15 33.81
N TRP A 82 2.43 -14.31 33.14
CA TRP A 82 3.53 -14.85 32.35
C TRP A 82 3.93 -13.94 31.19
N ALA A 83 2.96 -13.37 30.47
CA ALA A 83 3.23 -12.41 29.40
C ALA A 83 3.88 -11.11 29.93
N ALA A 84 3.47 -10.63 31.10
CA ALA A 84 4.07 -9.46 31.75
C ALA A 84 5.51 -9.75 32.22
N TYR A 85 5.76 -10.92 32.80
CA TYR A 85 7.08 -11.33 33.29
C TYR A 85 8.12 -11.47 32.17
N VAL A 86 7.73 -12.01 31.02
CA VAL A 86 8.64 -12.20 29.87
C VAL A 86 8.86 -10.89 29.08
N GLY A 87 8.09 -9.85 29.39
CA GLY A 87 8.12 -8.55 28.73
C GLY A 87 7.30 -8.53 27.44
N PRO A 88 7.14 -7.34 26.81
CA PRO A 88 6.36 -7.21 25.60
C PRO A 88 6.91 -8.14 24.53
N ALA A 89 6.07 -9.08 24.07
CA ALA A 89 6.35 -9.86 22.88
C ALA A 89 6.61 -8.84 21.77
N ILE A 90 7.86 -8.75 21.32
CA ILE A 90 8.24 -7.93 20.16
C ILE A 90 7.23 -8.31 19.10
N LEU A 91 6.34 -7.37 18.75
CA LEU A 91 5.34 -7.54 17.71
C LEU A 91 6.13 -8.12 16.54
N GLN A 92 5.97 -9.41 16.26
CA GLN A 92 6.54 -9.98 15.06
C GLN A 92 5.88 -9.17 13.97
N SER A 93 6.64 -8.27 13.36
CA SER A 93 6.18 -7.45 12.27
C SER A 93 5.46 -8.39 11.32
N SER A 94 4.20 -8.04 11.04
CA SER A 94 3.28 -8.80 10.20
C SER A 94 4.07 -9.55 9.12
N LYS A 95 4.07 -10.87 9.23
CA LYS A 95 4.87 -11.79 8.43
C LYS A 95 4.87 -11.39 6.94
N LEU A 96 5.93 -10.71 6.50
CA LEU A 96 6.38 -10.84 5.11
C LEU A 96 6.81 -12.31 4.83
N LEU A 97 7.02 -13.09 5.88
CA LEU A 97 7.29 -14.53 5.85
C LEU A 97 6.12 -15.39 5.33
N ALA A 98 4.88 -14.91 5.33
CA ALA A 98 3.72 -15.73 4.96
C ALA A 98 3.59 -15.97 3.45
N SER A 99 4.12 -15.07 2.61
CA SER A 99 3.95 -15.15 1.15
C SER A 99 4.78 -16.26 0.51
N HIS A 100 5.86 -16.71 1.14
CA HIS A 100 6.84 -17.63 0.54
C HIS A 100 7.09 -18.90 1.37
N GLU A 101 6.22 -19.19 2.34
CA GLU A 101 6.32 -20.38 3.20
C GLU A 101 6.28 -21.69 2.39
N TYR A 102 5.65 -21.70 1.22
CA TYR A 102 5.62 -22.85 0.31
C TYR A 102 7.01 -23.28 -0.18
N LEU A 103 8.03 -22.39 -0.15
CA LEU A 103 9.40 -22.73 -0.53
C LEU A 103 10.03 -23.76 0.41
N THR A 104 9.55 -23.84 1.64
CA THR A 104 10.00 -24.85 2.62
C THR A 104 9.59 -26.27 2.22
N ARG A 105 8.58 -26.42 1.35
CA ARG A 105 8.13 -27.72 0.82
C ARG A 105 9.03 -28.27 -0.29
N ILE A 106 9.82 -27.41 -0.94
CA ILE A 106 10.82 -27.82 -1.93
C ILE A 106 11.98 -28.44 -1.17
N HIS A 107 12.20 -29.75 -1.28
CA HIS A 107 13.22 -30.46 -0.49
C HIS A 107 14.65 -30.19 -0.99
N ASP A 108 14.83 -30.10 -2.31
CA ASP A 108 16.12 -29.81 -2.95
C ASP A 108 16.56 -28.36 -2.66
N PRO A 109 17.69 -28.15 -1.96
CA PRO A 109 18.20 -26.81 -1.64
C PRO A 109 18.58 -25.98 -2.87
N ALA A 110 19.05 -26.60 -3.95
CA ALA A 110 19.45 -25.90 -5.16
C ALA A 110 18.22 -25.32 -5.88
N ILE A 111 17.18 -26.15 -6.05
CA ILE A 111 15.90 -25.72 -6.65
C ILE A 111 15.24 -24.63 -5.78
N ARG A 112 15.29 -24.80 -4.45
CA ARG A 112 14.77 -23.80 -3.52
C ARG A 112 15.48 -22.45 -3.68
N SER A 113 16.81 -22.45 -3.82
CA SER A 113 17.61 -21.25 -4.02
C SER A 113 17.28 -20.53 -5.34
N VAL A 114 17.13 -21.27 -6.44
CA VAL A 114 16.72 -20.70 -7.73
C VAL A 114 15.35 -20.03 -7.62
N MET A 115 14.37 -20.70 -7.01
CA MET A 115 13.04 -20.12 -6.83
C MET A 115 13.06 -18.87 -5.95
N GLN A 116 13.88 -18.85 -4.89
CA GLN A 116 14.08 -17.66 -4.06
C GLN A 116 14.66 -16.48 -4.86
N ALA A 117 15.64 -16.74 -5.73
CA ALA A 117 16.23 -15.72 -6.60
C ALA A 117 15.19 -15.13 -7.57
N VAL A 118 14.39 -15.99 -8.22
CA VAL A 118 13.31 -15.56 -9.14
C VAL A 118 12.26 -14.72 -8.41
N ILE A 119 11.91 -15.10 -7.18
CA ILE A 119 10.96 -14.33 -6.35
C ILE A 119 11.52 -12.94 -6.04
N ALA A 120 12.80 -12.86 -5.64
CA ALA A 120 13.44 -11.60 -5.32
C ALA A 120 13.49 -10.65 -6.53
N GLU A 121 13.80 -11.19 -7.71
CA GLU A 121 13.80 -10.41 -8.96
C GLU A 121 12.40 -9.92 -9.34
N ARG A 122 11.39 -10.80 -9.24
CA ARG A 122 9.98 -10.43 -9.47
C ARG A 122 9.51 -9.34 -8.51
N ASP A 123 9.89 -9.41 -7.25
CA ASP A 123 9.50 -8.40 -6.25
C ASP A 123 10.20 -7.07 -6.50
N LYS A 124 11.47 -7.08 -6.91
CA LYS A 124 12.20 -5.90 -7.36
C LYS A 124 11.52 -5.23 -8.56
N LEU A 125 11.20 -6.01 -9.60
CA LEU A 125 10.52 -5.48 -10.80
C LEU A 125 9.14 -4.91 -10.47
N LYS A 126 8.37 -5.58 -9.60
CA LYS A 126 7.08 -5.04 -9.13
C LYS A 126 7.24 -3.74 -8.37
N ALA A 127 8.29 -3.61 -7.53
CA ALA A 127 8.57 -2.40 -6.80
C ALA A 127 8.93 -1.24 -7.75
N GLU A 128 9.80 -1.49 -8.74
CA GLU A 128 10.15 -0.50 -9.77
C GLU A 128 8.93 -0.08 -10.59
N VAL A 129 8.09 -1.02 -11.02
CA VAL A 129 6.84 -0.72 -11.74
C VAL A 129 5.89 0.10 -10.87
N ASN A 130 5.75 -0.23 -9.59
CA ASN A 130 4.88 0.53 -8.68
C ASN A 130 5.42 1.95 -8.44
N LEU A 131 6.73 2.12 -8.32
CA LEU A 131 7.38 3.42 -8.22
C LEU A 131 7.12 4.25 -9.49
N LEU A 132 7.32 3.66 -10.67
CA LEU A 132 7.03 4.32 -11.95
C LEU A 132 5.55 4.69 -12.07
N LYS A 133 4.63 3.82 -11.67
CA LYS A 133 3.19 4.10 -11.66
C LYS A 133 2.82 5.22 -10.68
N ALA A 134 3.43 5.25 -9.50
CA ALA A 134 3.23 6.31 -8.52
C ALA A 134 3.72 7.67 -9.07
N ASN A 135 4.89 7.67 -9.74
CA ASN A 135 5.43 8.86 -10.39
C ASN A 135 4.64 9.28 -11.64
N MET A 136 3.89 8.37 -12.27
CA MET A 136 3.03 8.68 -13.42
C MET A 136 1.68 9.31 -13.03
N GLN A 137 1.24 9.20 -11.78
CA GLN A 137 0.05 9.91 -11.29
C GLN A 137 0.39 11.34 -10.87
N VAL A 138 0.82 12.16 -11.83
CA VAL A 138 0.88 13.61 -11.64
C VAL A 138 -0.53 14.16 -11.82
N VAL A 139 -1.23 14.42 -10.72
CA VAL A 139 -2.46 15.24 -10.74
C VAL A 139 -2.05 16.66 -11.08
N VAL A 140 -2.12 17.00 -12.37
CA VAL A 140 -1.92 18.36 -12.86
C VAL A 140 -3.19 19.15 -12.53
N ASP A 141 -3.13 20.03 -11.53
CA ASP A 141 -4.19 21.00 -11.30
C ASP A 141 -4.19 22.00 -12.48
N ARG A 142 -5.17 21.87 -13.37
CA ARG A 142 -5.31 22.68 -14.60
C ARG A 142 -6.10 23.97 -14.38
N ARG A 143 -6.16 24.48 -13.15
CA ARG A 143 -6.75 25.81 -12.91
C ARG A 143 -5.97 26.84 -13.73
N PRO A 144 -6.62 27.63 -14.60
CA PRO A 144 -5.94 28.63 -15.39
C PRO A 144 -5.38 29.69 -14.42
N VAL A 145 -4.05 29.77 -14.35
CA VAL A 145 -3.38 30.88 -13.66
C VAL A 145 -3.72 32.13 -14.46
N GLY A 146 -4.69 32.89 -13.95
CA GLY A 146 -5.08 34.18 -14.48
C GLY A 146 -3.86 35.10 -14.55
N ALA A 147 -3.83 35.90 -15.61
CA ALA A 147 -2.79 36.88 -15.91
C ALA A 147 -2.40 37.73 -14.68
N GLY A 148 -1.11 37.78 -14.35
CA GLY A 148 -0.60 38.72 -13.36
C GLY A 148 0.79 38.37 -12.79
N ASN A 149 1.86 38.59 -13.57
CA ASN A 149 3.07 39.34 -13.16
C ASN A 149 4.30 38.96 -14.02
N PRO A 150 5.09 39.95 -14.49
CA PRO A 150 6.38 39.72 -15.13
C PRO A 150 7.47 39.59 -14.05
N GLY A 151 7.66 38.39 -13.51
CA GLY A 151 8.85 38.02 -12.74
C GLY A 151 9.81 37.19 -13.61
N PRO A 152 11.14 37.22 -13.35
CA PRO A 152 12.11 36.54 -14.20
C PRO A 152 11.89 35.02 -14.13
N VAL A 153 11.38 34.47 -15.22
CA VAL A 153 11.10 33.04 -15.37
C VAL A 153 12.44 32.31 -15.51
N ILE A 154 12.86 31.65 -14.43
CA ILE A 154 13.86 30.59 -14.52
C ILE A 154 13.18 29.41 -15.21
N VAL A 155 13.39 29.29 -16.53
CA VAL A 155 12.94 28.15 -17.31
C VAL A 155 13.87 26.97 -16.99
N LEU A 156 13.42 26.07 -16.11
CA LEU A 156 14.05 24.77 -15.95
C LEU A 156 13.58 23.86 -17.09
N PRO A 157 14.47 23.28 -17.92
CA PRO A 157 14.05 22.40 -19.00
C PRO A 157 13.53 21.08 -18.40
N THR A 158 12.21 20.93 -18.33
CA THR A 158 11.55 19.66 -18.05
C THR A 158 11.75 18.72 -19.24
N ARG A 159 12.66 17.76 -19.08
CA ARG A 159 12.91 16.68 -20.02
C ARG A 159 11.71 15.71 -20.00
N GLY A 160 10.62 16.05 -20.68
CA GLY A 160 9.42 15.19 -20.72
C GLY A 160 8.11 15.79 -21.20
N GLY A 161 8.08 17.04 -21.68
CA GLY A 161 6.95 17.57 -22.43
C GLY A 161 7.50 18.27 -23.66
N LEU A 162 7.05 17.89 -24.85
CA LEU A 162 7.23 18.76 -26.01
C LEU A 162 6.80 20.15 -25.58
N ASN A 163 7.72 21.11 -25.65
CA ASN A 163 7.35 22.52 -25.71
C ASN A 163 6.52 22.67 -26.98
N THR A 164 5.22 22.37 -26.93
CA THR A 164 4.24 22.65 -28.00
C THR A 164 3.95 24.15 -28.06
N GLN A 165 4.95 24.99 -27.76
CA GLN A 165 4.94 26.35 -28.24
C GLN A 165 5.26 26.26 -29.72
N LEU A 166 4.23 26.48 -30.55
CA LEU A 166 4.40 26.69 -31.99
C LEU A 166 5.56 27.67 -32.19
N THR A 167 6.53 27.28 -33.00
CA THR A 167 7.55 28.21 -33.47
C THR A 167 6.89 29.40 -34.18
N PRO A 168 7.53 30.58 -34.21
CA PRO A 168 6.97 31.74 -34.92
C PRO A 168 6.55 31.40 -36.36
N SER A 169 7.35 30.58 -37.06
CA SER A 169 7.08 30.13 -38.42
C SER A 169 5.87 29.18 -38.52
N GLU A 170 5.69 28.26 -37.58
CA GLU A 170 4.51 27.38 -37.55
C GLU A 170 3.24 28.18 -37.25
N ARG A 171 3.32 29.15 -36.32
CA ARG A 171 2.19 30.04 -36.01
C ARG A 171 1.78 30.86 -37.23
N GLU A 172 2.74 31.45 -37.93
CA GLU A 172 2.49 32.23 -39.14
C GLU A 172 1.90 31.36 -40.27
N ALA A 173 2.37 30.13 -40.43
CA ALA A 173 1.83 29.20 -41.43
C ALA A 173 0.36 28.84 -41.15
N LEU A 174 0.02 28.59 -39.89
CA LEU A 174 -1.36 28.29 -39.47
C LEU A 174 -2.26 29.52 -39.59
N GLU A 175 -1.76 30.71 -39.27
CA GLU A 175 -2.52 31.96 -39.44
C GLU A 175 -2.83 32.25 -40.92
N LYS A 176 -1.85 32.02 -41.81
CA LYS A 176 -2.04 32.18 -43.26
C LYS A 176 -3.17 31.29 -43.80
N VAL A 177 -3.29 30.05 -43.32
CA VAL A 177 -4.28 29.10 -43.84
C VAL A 177 -5.72 29.45 -43.47
N VAL A 178 -5.94 30.29 -42.44
CA VAL A 178 -7.27 30.78 -42.03
C VAL A 178 -7.47 32.28 -42.32
N SER A 179 -6.49 32.94 -42.94
CA SER A 179 -6.60 34.35 -43.32
C SER A 179 -7.53 34.52 -44.52
N ALA A 180 -8.54 35.38 -44.37
CA ALA A 180 -9.51 35.66 -45.42
C ALA A 180 -8.86 36.20 -46.71
N ASP A 181 -7.77 36.96 -46.60
CA ASP A 181 -7.05 37.51 -47.75
C ASP A 181 -6.26 36.45 -48.49
N TYR A 182 -5.65 35.51 -47.77
CA TYR A 182 -4.94 34.39 -48.36
C TYR A 182 -5.92 33.43 -49.06
N LEU A 183 -7.03 33.11 -48.39
CA LEU A 183 -8.08 32.27 -48.97
C LEU A 183 -8.63 32.87 -50.26
N LYS A 184 -8.96 34.17 -50.28
CA LYS A 184 -9.43 34.86 -51.50
C LYS A 184 -8.43 34.81 -52.65
N ARG A 185 -7.12 34.96 -52.38
CA ARG A 185 -6.07 34.86 -53.41
C ARG A 185 -5.93 33.46 -54.00
N GLN A 186 -6.29 32.43 -53.24
CA GLN A 186 -6.23 31.02 -53.65
C GLN A 186 -7.57 30.50 -54.19
N GLY A 187 -8.58 31.36 -54.38
CA GLY A 187 -9.93 30.92 -54.78
C GLY A 187 -10.67 30.12 -53.69
N LEU A 188 -10.22 30.23 -52.44
CA LEU A 188 -10.82 29.53 -51.30
C LEU A 188 -11.73 30.47 -50.51
N ARG A 189 -12.75 29.91 -49.86
CA ARG A 189 -13.68 30.64 -49.00
C ARG A 189 -13.96 29.86 -47.73
N GLU A 190 -14.08 30.57 -46.61
CA GLU A 190 -14.53 29.97 -45.35
C GLU A 190 -16.06 29.83 -45.36
N GLY A 191 -16.55 28.63 -45.04
CA GLY A 191 -17.96 28.34 -44.88
C GLY A 191 -18.47 28.62 -43.46
N THR A 192 -19.77 28.44 -43.25
CA THR A 192 -20.47 28.87 -42.02
C THR A 192 -20.00 28.14 -40.76
N HIS A 193 -19.52 26.91 -40.88
CA HIS A 193 -19.11 26.08 -39.74
C HIS A 193 -17.58 25.98 -39.62
N GLY A 194 -16.83 26.78 -40.38
CA GLY A 194 -15.36 26.79 -40.38
C GLY A 194 -14.73 25.75 -41.30
N GLU A 195 -15.50 25.19 -42.23
CA GLU A 195 -15.00 24.47 -43.41
C GLU A 195 -14.33 25.44 -44.40
N ILE A 196 -13.39 24.95 -45.20
CA ILE A 196 -12.82 25.72 -46.31
C ILE A 196 -13.28 25.11 -47.63
N LEU A 197 -13.91 25.94 -48.44
CA LEU A 197 -14.52 25.59 -49.71
C LEU A 197 -13.69 26.15 -50.86
N ASN A 198 -13.66 25.42 -51.98
CA ASN A 198 -13.12 25.91 -53.25
C ASN A 198 -14.16 26.78 -53.98
N GLU A 199 -13.77 27.48 -55.07
CA GLU A 199 -14.68 28.33 -55.88
C GLU A 199 -15.93 27.58 -56.38
N HIS A 200 -15.79 26.27 -56.58
CA HIS A 200 -16.83 25.36 -57.04
C HIS A 200 -17.71 24.77 -55.91
N GLY A 201 -17.57 25.26 -54.67
CA GLY A 201 -18.36 24.82 -53.52
C GLY A 201 -17.97 23.46 -52.93
N ARG A 202 -16.86 22.86 -53.38
CA ARG A 202 -16.32 21.60 -52.83
C ARG A 202 -15.50 21.85 -51.57
N THR A 203 -15.66 21.01 -50.56
CA THR A 203 -14.89 21.06 -49.30
C THR A 203 -13.44 20.63 -49.54
N VAL A 204 -12.51 21.55 -49.27
CA VAL A 204 -11.06 21.29 -49.26
C VAL A 204 -10.61 20.88 -47.87
N PHE A 205 -11.14 21.56 -46.84
CA PHE A 205 -10.94 21.22 -45.44
C PHE A 205 -12.29 21.06 -44.74
N ASP A 206 -12.38 20.06 -43.87
CA ASP A 206 -13.61 19.66 -43.20
C ASP A 206 -14.15 20.73 -42.24
N VAL A 207 -15.42 20.55 -41.89
CA VAL A 207 -16.13 21.41 -40.94
C VAL A 207 -15.35 21.52 -39.62
N GLY A 208 -15.16 22.76 -39.17
CA GLY A 208 -14.46 23.07 -37.93
C GLY A 208 -12.95 23.24 -38.06
N PHE A 209 -12.36 23.06 -39.25
CA PHE A 209 -10.94 23.29 -39.50
C PHE A 209 -10.50 24.70 -39.09
N ALA A 210 -11.12 25.74 -39.65
CA ALA A 210 -10.75 27.13 -39.35
C ALA A 210 -10.96 27.49 -37.86
N ARG A 211 -12.00 26.93 -37.24
CA ARG A 211 -12.29 27.10 -35.80
C ARG A 211 -11.26 26.42 -34.92
N ALA A 212 -10.80 25.22 -35.29
CA ALA A 212 -9.78 24.50 -34.56
C ALA A 212 -8.43 25.24 -34.62
N ILE A 213 -8.06 25.75 -35.80
CA ILE A 213 -6.83 26.52 -35.98
C ILE A 213 -6.85 27.81 -35.16
N ARG A 214 -7.94 28.60 -35.17
CA ARG A 214 -8.10 29.79 -34.32
C ARG A 214 -7.95 29.48 -32.82
N LYS A 215 -8.61 28.40 -32.36
CA LYS A 215 -8.47 27.92 -30.98
C LYS A 215 -7.02 27.56 -30.60
N ILE A 216 -6.26 26.98 -31.53
CA ILE A 216 -4.84 26.64 -31.33
C ILE A 216 -3.98 27.91 -31.29
N LEU A 217 -4.32 28.92 -32.10
CA LEU A 217 -3.62 30.20 -32.16
C LEU A 217 -3.98 31.15 -31.02
N GLY A 218 -5.08 30.90 -30.29
CA GLY A 218 -5.55 31.76 -29.21
C GLY A 218 -6.24 33.04 -29.70
N THR A 219 -6.75 33.03 -30.93
CA THR A 219 -7.48 34.13 -31.58
C THR A 219 -8.97 33.80 -31.71
#